data_AF-A0A1Q9W380-F1
#
_entry.id   AF-A0A1Q9W380-F1
#
_cell.length_a   1.000
_cell.length_b   1.000
_cell.length_c   1.000
_cell.angle_alpha   90.00
_cell.angle_beta   90.00
_cell.angle_gamma   90.00
#
_symmetry.space_group_name_H-M   'P 1'
#
loop_
_entity.id
_entity.type
_entity.pdbx_description
1 polymer ?
#
loop_
_entity_poly.entity_id
_entity_poly.type
_entity_poly.pdbx_seq_one_letter_code
_entity_poly.pdbx_strand_id
1 'polypeptide(L)'
;MAPSTAETLAKIKKAEASNESLIAFDARGELSVLGLPVLTLPSVDEDTLFWGIPSDRVVTVLRKDAKVTRSKDSGFYNDALDVRAITRVGVGFLHEAAVICGYDAV
;
A
#
# COMPACT_ATOMS: atom_id res chain seq x y z
N MET A 1 5.37 -0.93 -1.15
CA MET A 1 6.63 -0.21 -1.47
C MET A 1 6.32 1.22 -1.90
N ALA A 2 7.28 2.14 -1.81
CA ALA A 2 7.11 3.50 -2.31
C ALA A 2 7.01 3.51 -3.86
N PRO A 3 6.22 4.42 -4.47
CA PRO A 3 6.08 4.49 -5.93
C PRO A 3 7.39 4.79 -6.67
N SER A 4 8.25 5.65 -6.11
CA SER A 4 9.57 5.99 -6.67
C SER A 4 10.51 4.78 -6.73
N THR A 5 10.48 3.95 -5.68
CA THR A 5 11.23 2.68 -5.64
C THR A 5 10.71 1.72 -6.70
N ALA A 6 9.39 1.64 -6.90
CA ALA A 6 8.79 0.80 -7.94
C ALA A 6 9.22 1.25 -9.36
N GLU A 7 9.31 2.55 -9.63
CA GLU A 7 9.80 3.08 -10.91
C GLU A 7 11.27 2.73 -11.17
N THR A 8 12.09 2.75 -10.11
CA THR A 8 13.50 2.36 -10.21
C THR A 8 13.63 0.88 -10.49
N LEU A 9 12.89 0.03 -9.76
CA LEU A 9 12.86 -1.42 -9.98
C LEU A 9 12.31 -1.80 -11.36
N ALA A 10 11.36 -1.02 -11.92
CA ALA A 10 10.81 -1.26 -13.25
C ALA A 10 11.85 -1.13 -14.38
N LYS A 11 12.98 -0.44 -14.13
CA LYS A 11 14.07 -0.29 -15.10
C LYS A 11 15.12 -1.40 -14.99
N ILE A 12 15.05 -2.23 -13.96
CA ILE A 12 16.05 -3.26 -13.68
C ILE A 12 15.82 -4.50 -14.54
N LYS A 13 16.91 -4.98 -15.12
CA LYS A 13 16.98 -6.20 -15.92
C LYS A 13 17.36 -7.39 -15.04
N LYS A 14 16.96 -8.59 -15.45
CA LYS A 14 17.27 -9.85 -14.75
C LYS A 14 18.77 -10.17 -14.69
N ALA A 15 19.55 -9.75 -15.68
CA ALA A 15 21.01 -9.91 -15.74
C ALA A 15 21.62 -8.86 -16.70
N GLU A 16 22.94 -8.62 -16.63
CA GLU A 16 23.63 -7.61 -17.46
C GLU A 16 23.40 -7.78 -18.97
N ALA A 17 23.34 -9.03 -19.44
CA ALA A 17 23.09 -9.36 -20.85
C ALA A 17 21.61 -9.68 -21.17
N SER A 18 20.70 -9.57 -20.20
CA SER A 18 19.29 -9.90 -20.39
C SER A 18 18.46 -8.68 -20.79
N ASN A 19 17.53 -8.86 -21.72
CA ASN A 19 16.47 -7.88 -22.00
C ASN A 19 15.16 -8.22 -21.26
N GLU A 20 15.16 -9.26 -20.43
CA GLU A 20 14.03 -9.58 -19.56
C GLU A 20 13.97 -8.60 -18.39
N SER A 21 12.84 -7.91 -18.27
CA SER A 21 12.49 -7.11 -17.10
C SER A 21 12.37 -8.00 -15.86
N LEU A 22 12.86 -7.51 -14.72
CA LEU A 22 12.67 -8.20 -13.43
C LEU A 22 11.19 -8.15 -12.98
N ILE A 23 10.51 -7.07 -13.32
CA ILE A 23 9.08 -6.89 -13.06
C ILE A 23 8.28 -7.50 -14.20
N ALA A 24 7.27 -8.29 -13.86
CA ALA A 24 6.28 -8.78 -14.80
C ALA A 24 4.89 -8.25 -14.39
N PHE A 25 4.07 -7.93 -15.38
CA PHE A 25 2.64 -7.81 -15.16
C PHE A 25 2.05 -9.21 -15.19
N ASP A 26 1.28 -9.56 -14.16
CA ASP A 26 0.57 -10.83 -14.16
C ASP A 26 -0.55 -10.83 -15.24
N ALA A 27 -1.22 -11.96 -15.42
CA ALA A 27 -2.31 -12.07 -16.39
C ALA A 27 -3.52 -11.16 -16.09
N ARG A 28 -3.57 -10.54 -14.90
CA ARG A 28 -4.60 -9.60 -14.45
C ARG A 28 -4.15 -8.14 -14.59
N GLY A 29 -2.91 -7.89 -15.03
CA GLY A 29 -2.32 -6.57 -15.16
C GLY A 29 -1.77 -6.00 -13.84
N GLU A 30 -1.68 -6.82 -12.79
CA GLU A 30 -1.13 -6.43 -11.50
C GLU A 30 0.40 -6.51 -11.52
N LEU A 31 1.04 -5.60 -10.79
CA LEU A 31 2.50 -5.58 -10.64
C LEU A 31 2.93 -6.83 -9.86
N SER A 32 3.77 -7.66 -10.46
CA SER A 32 4.29 -8.87 -9.81
C SER A 32 5.81 -8.91 -9.85
N VAL A 33 6.39 -9.38 -8.74
CA VAL A 33 7.82 -9.63 -8.61
C VAL A 33 7.98 -11.08 -8.16
N LEU A 34 8.65 -11.90 -8.98
CA LEU A 34 8.84 -13.34 -8.74
C LEU A 34 7.52 -14.11 -8.44
N GLY A 35 6.41 -13.65 -9.03
CA GLY A 35 5.08 -14.25 -8.83
C GLY A 35 4.33 -13.79 -7.57
N LEU A 36 4.90 -12.86 -6.79
CA LEU A 36 4.21 -12.23 -5.67
C LEU A 36 3.59 -10.90 -6.10
N PRO A 37 2.35 -10.59 -5.67
CA PRO A 37 1.72 -9.32 -5.96
C PRO A 37 2.40 -8.19 -5.19
N VAL A 38 2.65 -7.07 -5.86
CA VAL A 38 3.31 -5.91 -5.28
C VAL A 38 2.37 -4.72 -5.27
N LEU A 39 2.14 -4.17 -4.08
CA LEU A 39 1.34 -2.97 -3.88
C LEU A 39 2.25 -1.75 -3.68
N THR A 40 1.98 -0.70 -4.45
CA THR A 40 2.63 0.61 -4.31
C THR A 40 1.77 1.52 -3.45
N LEU A 41 2.37 2.14 -2.43
CA LEU A 41 1.70 3.10 -1.55
C LEU A 41 2.63 4.28 -1.28
N PRO A 42 2.19 5.54 -1.50
CA PRO A 42 2.99 6.74 -1.19
C PRO A 42 3.29 6.93 0.30
N SER A 43 2.59 6.23 1.19
CA SER A 43 2.79 6.32 2.64
C SER A 43 3.96 5.47 3.15
N VAL A 44 4.60 4.69 2.27
CA VAL A 44 5.83 3.97 2.62
C VAL A 44 6.99 4.95 2.54
N ASP A 45 7.76 5.01 3.61
CA ASP A 45 8.95 5.85 3.74
C ASP A 45 10.01 5.52 2.65
N GLU A 46 10.89 6.49 2.35
CA GLU A 46 11.89 6.37 1.29
C GLU A 46 13.04 5.41 1.65
N ASP A 47 13.38 5.27 2.93
CA ASP A 47 14.43 4.38 3.42
C ASP A 47 14.00 2.89 3.42
N THR A 48 12.70 2.63 3.28
CA THR A 48 12.12 1.30 3.23
C THR A 48 12.01 0.77 1.79
N LEU A 49 12.79 -0.25 1.46
CA LEU A 49 12.73 -0.92 0.16
C LEU A 49 11.39 -1.63 -0.05
N PHE A 50 10.98 -2.44 0.93
CA PHE A 50 9.70 -3.16 0.86
C PHE A 50 9.17 -3.59 2.23
N TRP A 51 7.87 -3.84 2.25
CA TRP A 51 7.18 -4.53 3.33
C TRP A 51 6.71 -5.89 2.84
N GLY A 52 7.06 -6.96 3.57
CA GLY A 52 6.49 -8.28 3.38
C GLY A 52 5.38 -8.51 4.39
N ILE A 53 4.12 -8.50 3.92
CA ILE A 53 2.94 -8.66 4.77
C ILE A 53 2.21 -9.95 4.36
N PRO A 54 2.26 -11.02 5.17
CA PRO A 54 1.56 -12.27 4.90
C PRO A 54 0.04 -12.10 5.08
N SER A 55 -0.74 -12.43 4.04
CA SER A 55 -2.20 -12.27 4.02
C SER A 55 -2.96 -13.20 4.95
N ASP A 56 -2.36 -14.34 5.31
CA ASP A 56 -2.91 -15.33 6.22
C ASP A 56 -2.69 -14.97 7.71
N ARG A 57 -1.79 -14.03 8.01
CA ARG A 57 -1.38 -13.70 9.40
C ARG A 57 -1.66 -12.26 9.82
N VAL A 58 -2.10 -11.41 8.91
CA VAL A 58 -2.56 -10.04 9.21
C VAL A 58 -4.03 -9.93 8.84
N VAL A 59 -4.86 -9.64 9.85
CA VAL A 59 -6.31 -9.59 9.69
C VAL A 59 -6.80 -8.16 9.87
N THR A 60 -7.56 -7.68 8.89
CA THR A 60 -8.23 -6.37 8.95
C THR A 60 -9.70 -6.60 9.26
N VAL A 61 -10.18 -6.00 10.34
CA VAL A 61 -11.57 -6.11 10.81
C VAL A 61 -12.29 -4.78 10.61
N LEU A 62 -13.39 -4.81 9.85
CA LEU A 62 -14.25 -3.65 9.64
C LEU A 62 -15.35 -3.64 10.70
N ARG A 63 -15.25 -2.74 11.68
CA ARG A 63 -16.28 -2.58 12.73
C ARG A 63 -17.45 -1.74 12.25
N LYS A 64 -17.16 -0.70 11.46
CA LYS A 64 -18.17 0.20 10.89
C LYS A 64 -17.70 0.70 9.53
N ASP A 65 -18.53 0.45 8.53
CA ASP A 65 -18.33 0.91 7.16
C ASP A 65 -18.23 2.43 7.07
N ALA A 66 -17.69 2.90 5.94
CA ALA A 66 -17.55 4.31 5.65
C ALA A 66 -18.93 4.98 5.56
N LYS A 67 -19.26 5.82 6.55
CA LYS A 67 -20.46 6.66 6.51
C LYS A 67 -20.06 8.10 6.20
N VAL A 68 -20.52 8.60 5.05
CA VAL A 68 -20.41 10.00 4.66
C VAL A 68 -21.65 10.76 5.17
N THR A 69 -21.45 11.94 5.75
CA THR A 69 -22.53 12.79 6.25
C THR A 69 -22.21 14.24 5.92
N ARG A 70 -23.23 14.98 5.48
CA ARG A 70 -23.17 16.42 5.23
C ARG A 70 -23.86 17.19 6.36
N SER A 71 -23.29 18.31 6.79
CA SER A 71 -23.94 19.25 7.71
C SER A 71 -23.65 20.69 7.28
N LYS A 72 -24.60 21.58 7.54
CA LYS A 72 -24.48 23.04 7.37
C LYS A 72 -24.26 23.76 8.70
N ASP A 73 -24.29 23.03 9.82
CA ASP A 73 -24.40 23.61 11.16
C ASP A 73 -23.14 24.39 11.56
N SER A 74 -21.94 23.86 11.26
CA SER A 74 -20.67 24.55 11.50
C SER A 74 -20.26 25.51 10.38
N GLY A 75 -20.65 25.24 9.14
CA GLY A 75 -20.31 26.06 7.97
C GLY A 75 -21.21 27.27 7.73
N PHE A 76 -22.33 27.41 8.47
CA PHE A 76 -23.37 28.42 8.19
C PHE A 76 -22.85 29.87 8.15
N TYR A 77 -21.95 30.25 9.06
CA TYR A 77 -21.39 31.61 9.11
C TYR A 77 -20.46 31.94 7.93
N ASN A 78 -19.94 30.91 7.25
CA ASN A 78 -18.99 31.05 6.15
C ASN A 78 -19.60 30.67 4.79
N ASP A 79 -20.92 30.50 4.72
CA ASP A 79 -21.64 29.96 3.55
C ASP A 79 -21.02 28.65 3.02
N ALA A 80 -20.63 27.77 3.96
CA ALA A 80 -19.93 26.52 3.67
C ALA A 80 -20.76 25.28 4.05
N LEU A 81 -20.46 24.16 3.40
CA LEU A 81 -21.05 22.85 3.68
C LEU A 81 -19.97 21.86 4.07
N ASP A 82 -20.09 21.30 5.27
CA ASP A 82 -19.11 20.37 5.81
C ASP A 82 -19.48 18.94 5.44
N VAL A 83 -18.49 18.21 4.92
CA VAL A 83 -18.60 16.79 4.58
C VAL A 83 -17.65 16.00 5.46
N ARG A 84 -18.19 15.05 6.20
CA ARG A 84 -17.42 14.15 7.06
C ARG A 84 -17.64 12.70 6.67
N ALA A 85 -16.56 11.94 6.52
CA ALA A 85 -16.58 10.49 6.41
C ALA A 85 -16.00 9.86 7.67
N ILE A 86 -16.69 8.88 8.26
CA ILE A 86 -16.17 8.10 9.39
C ILE A 86 -16.22 6.62 9.04
N THR A 87 -15.06 5.97 9.15
CA THR A 87 -14.89 4.50 9.08
C THR A 87 -14.21 4.04 10.36
N ARG A 88 -14.49 2.81 10.82
CA ARG A 88 -13.79 2.22 11.95
C ARG A 88 -13.23 0.86 11.54
N VAL A 89 -11.92 0.80 11.42
CA VAL A 89 -11.15 -0.39 11.04
C VAL A 89 -10.21 -0.73 12.18
N GLY A 90 -10.09 -2.02 12.50
CA GLY A 90 -9.05 -2.56 13.37
C GLY A 90 -8.10 -3.44 12.56
N VAL A 91 -6.83 -3.46 12.94
CA VAL A 91 -5.81 -4.33 12.35
C VAL A 91 -5.27 -5.22 13.46
N GLY A 92 -5.24 -6.53 13.20
CA GLY A 92 -4.70 -7.54 14.10
C GLY A 92 -3.51 -8.26 13.48
N PHE A 93 -2.41 -8.34 14.22
CA PHE A 93 -1.22 -9.09 13.85
C PHE A 93 -1.21 -10.41 14.61
N LEU A 94 -1.51 -11.53 13.94
CA LEU A 94 -1.54 -12.85 14.58
C LEU A 94 -0.13 -13.39 14.84
N HIS A 95 0.83 -12.98 14.02
CA HIS A 95 2.23 -13.39 14.14
C HIS A 95 3.13 -12.26 13.64
N GLU A 96 3.53 -11.37 14.54
CA GLU A 96 4.30 -10.15 14.22
C GLU A 96 5.62 -10.45 13.51
N ALA A 97 6.34 -11.50 13.93
CA ALA A 97 7.63 -11.88 13.33
C ALA A 97 7.53 -12.35 11.86
N ALA A 98 6.32 -12.50 11.29
CA ALA A 98 6.15 -12.80 9.88
C ALA A 98 6.01 -11.54 9.02
N VAL A 99 5.84 -10.37 9.64
CA VAL A 99 5.88 -9.08 8.96
C VAL A 99 7.33 -8.64 8.89
N ILE A 100 7.83 -8.41 7.68
CA ILE A 100 9.23 -8.03 7.45
C ILE A 100 9.32 -6.66 6.80
N CYS A 101 10.28 -5.87 7.25
CA CYS A 101 10.70 -4.63 6.61
C CYS A 101 12.08 -4.85 6.00
N GLY A 102 12.19 -4.73 4.67
CA GLY A 102 13.46 -4.72 3.97
C GLY A 102 13.97 -3.30 3.81
N TYR A 103 15.23 -3.07 4.19
CA TYR A 103 15.95 -1.81 4.05
C TYR A 103 17.36 -2.11 3.55
N ASP A 104 18.02 -1.12 2.95
CA ASP A 104 19.40 -1.29 2.51
C ASP A 104 20.35 -1.17 3.70
N ALA A 105 21.27 -2.12 3.84
CA ALA A 105 22.26 -2.10 4.90
C ALA A 105 23.47 -1.32 4.39
N VAL A 106 23.52 -0.03 4.71
CA VAL A 106 24.66 0.87 4.43
C VAL A 106 25.98 0.25 4.88
#